data_AF-A0A354CMJ8-F1
#
_entry.id   AF-A0A354CMJ8-F1
#
_cell.length_a   1.000
_cell.length_b   1.000
_cell.length_c   1.000
_cell.angle_alpha   90.00
_cell.angle_beta   90.00
_cell.angle_gamma   90.00
#
_symmetry.space_group_name_H-M   'P 1'
#
loop_
_entity.id
_entity.type
_entity.pdbx_description
1 polymer ?
#
loop_
_entity_poly.entity_id
_entity_poly.type
_entity_poly.pdbx_seq_one_letter_code
_entity_poly.pdbx_strand_id
1 'polypeptide(L)'
;MPADEKMFLVKMSAFESFTLAQAAAWNDMSMELAKSYIEDNIFVRYNSIDRVYSMNPLIRKYLEKDFNDIPVAERNSMFSSVGDLYNETGNFFEAVSCYHRAGVYQKMFTAKSDLNRLFPYVIKANKPVFLAAAHNYFKIADKGDYEFAIALVIIMFLYNENPLSKELMETMKSDIEADESLSESQRDSKIADLTYVDAFLHFGEYSRGGRKLDSIINKKPRSSGRLYDGIPFGYGTPSMLMLYHNEPGRADSEIKFMEDIAPLYYRLTDGHGKGF
;
A
#
# COMPACT_ATOMS: atom_id res chain seq x y z
N MET A 1 32.63 9.64 22.04
CA MET A 1 32.12 9.44 20.68
C MET A 1 32.43 10.69 19.86
N PRO A 2 33.14 10.58 18.72
CA PRO A 2 33.34 11.66 17.77
C PRO A 2 32.01 12.30 17.34
N ALA A 3 32.03 13.57 16.92
CA ALA A 3 30.81 14.30 16.54
C ALA A 3 30.06 13.62 15.38
N ASP A 4 30.79 13.08 14.41
CA ASP A 4 30.23 12.44 13.22
C ASP A 4 29.56 11.11 13.55
N GLU A 5 30.16 10.31 14.45
CA GLU A 5 29.55 9.07 14.93
C GLU A 5 28.30 9.37 15.79
N LYS A 6 28.30 10.46 16.57
CA LYS A 6 27.09 10.90 17.28
C LYS A 6 25.98 11.23 16.29
N MET A 7 26.27 12.04 15.28
CA MET A 7 25.28 12.44 14.28
C MET A 7 24.76 11.22 13.52
N PHE A 8 25.63 10.25 13.19
CA PHE A 8 25.22 8.99 12.60
C PHE A 8 24.17 8.28 13.46
N LEU A 9 24.40 8.09 14.75
CA LEU A 9 23.43 7.44 15.64
C LEU A 9 22.14 8.27 15.82
N VAL A 10 22.25 9.59 15.89
CA VAL A 10 21.08 10.50 15.93
C VAL A 10 20.21 10.26 14.71
N LYS A 11 20.81 10.25 13.52
CA LYS A 11 20.12 9.96 12.27
C LYS A 11 19.53 8.54 12.28
N MET A 12 20.28 7.53 12.74
CA MET A 12 19.79 6.15 12.80
C MET A 12 18.67 5.94 13.83
N SER A 13 18.47 6.85 14.78
CA SER A 13 17.39 6.74 15.77
C SER A 13 15.98 6.81 15.16
N ALA A 14 15.85 7.31 13.94
CA ALA A 14 14.59 7.36 13.19
C ALA A 14 14.05 5.98 12.77
N PHE A 15 14.85 4.92 12.90
CA PHE A 15 14.52 3.56 12.50
C PHE A 15 14.33 2.64 13.70
N GLU A 16 13.33 1.77 13.65
CA GLU A 16 13.24 0.66 14.59
C GLU A 16 14.32 -0.39 14.33
N SER A 17 14.55 -0.67 13.05
CA SER A 17 15.65 -1.50 12.54
C SER A 17 16.05 -1.02 11.14
N PHE A 18 17.28 -1.33 10.72
CA PHE A 18 17.82 -0.92 9.43
C PHE A 18 18.86 -1.90 8.88
N THR A 19 19.04 -1.94 7.56
CA THR A 19 20.13 -2.64 6.89
C THR A 19 21.38 -1.76 6.80
N LEU A 20 22.54 -2.36 6.49
CA LEU A 20 23.77 -1.58 6.27
C LEU A 20 23.63 -0.60 5.10
N ALA A 21 22.97 -1.03 4.02
CA ALA A 21 22.70 -0.17 2.86
C ALA A 21 21.84 1.04 3.24
N GLN A 22 20.82 0.84 4.09
CA GLN A 22 20.00 1.93 4.61
C GLN A 22 20.80 2.88 5.49
N ALA A 23 21.64 2.37 6.39
CA ALA A 23 22.48 3.21 7.24
C ALA A 23 23.45 4.07 6.42
N ALA A 24 24.06 3.48 5.39
CA ALA A 24 24.95 4.18 4.46
C ALA A 24 24.21 5.27 3.66
N ALA A 25 23.08 4.92 3.02
CA ALA A 25 22.28 5.86 2.24
C ALA A 25 21.69 6.99 3.09
N TRP A 26 21.19 6.68 4.29
CA TRP A 26 20.60 7.66 5.21
C TRP A 26 21.60 8.71 5.70
N ASN A 27 22.88 8.35 5.77
CA ASN A 27 23.94 9.22 6.24
C ASN A 27 24.84 9.75 5.12
N ASP A 28 24.50 9.47 3.86
CA ASP A 28 25.29 9.87 2.68
C ASP A 28 26.78 9.48 2.81
N MET A 29 27.03 8.20 3.12
CA MET A 29 28.38 7.68 3.34
C MET A 29 28.56 6.28 2.74
N SER A 30 29.81 5.81 2.68
CA SER A 30 30.09 4.45 2.21
C SER A 30 29.60 3.40 3.19
N MET A 31 29.29 2.20 2.68
CA MET A 31 28.89 1.08 3.53
C MET A 31 30.00 0.66 4.49
N GLU A 32 31.27 0.80 4.10
CA GLU A 32 32.42 0.52 4.96
C GLU A 32 32.46 1.46 6.17
N LEU A 33 32.24 2.76 5.95
CA LEU A 33 32.24 3.75 7.03
C LEU A 33 31.02 3.55 7.95
N ALA A 34 29.83 3.36 7.37
CA ALA A 34 28.63 3.03 8.13
C ALA A 34 28.82 1.76 8.98
N LYS A 35 29.49 0.75 8.42
CA LYS A 35 29.79 -0.50 9.13
C LYS A 35 30.74 -0.26 10.30
N SER A 36 31.80 0.53 10.13
CA SER A 36 32.71 0.86 11.25
C SER A 36 31.98 1.55 12.40
N TYR A 37 31.07 2.48 12.11
CA TYR A 37 30.28 3.16 13.14
C TYR A 37 29.26 2.24 13.84
N ILE A 38 28.87 1.14 13.21
CA ILE A 38 27.96 0.15 13.81
C ILE A 38 28.75 -0.87 14.64
N GLU A 39 29.84 -1.42 14.12
CA GLU A 39 30.61 -2.48 14.78
C GLU A 39 31.30 -2.00 16.06
N ASP A 40 31.71 -0.74 16.10
CA ASP A 40 32.31 -0.12 17.29
C ASP A 40 31.27 0.25 18.36
N ASN A 41 29.97 0.10 18.05
CA ASN A 41 28.91 0.62 18.88
C ASN A 41 28.12 -0.48 19.63
N ILE A 42 28.33 -0.54 20.95
CA ILE A 42 27.66 -1.50 21.85
C ILE A 42 26.13 -1.36 21.91
N PHE A 43 25.58 -0.24 21.44
CA PHE A 43 24.14 0.03 21.47
C PHE A 43 23.42 -0.44 20.22
N VAL A 44 24.14 -0.90 19.19
CA VAL A 44 23.56 -1.45 17.97
C VAL A 44 23.76 -2.96 17.97
N ARG A 45 22.68 -3.71 17.71
CA ARG A 45 22.70 -5.18 17.66
C ARG A 45 22.32 -5.66 16.28
N TYR A 46 23.08 -6.61 15.76
CA TYR A 46 22.76 -7.31 14.53
C TYR A 46 21.88 -8.53 14.81
N ASN A 47 20.75 -8.64 14.11
CA ASN A 47 19.92 -9.83 14.06
C ASN A 47 20.24 -10.59 12.77
N SER A 48 20.81 -11.79 12.90
CA SER A 48 21.23 -12.62 11.77
C SER A 48 20.08 -13.30 11.02
N ILE A 49 18.92 -13.48 11.67
CA ILE A 49 17.73 -14.09 11.07
C ILE A 49 17.14 -13.10 10.05
N ASP A 50 16.87 -11.88 10.51
CA ASP A 50 16.22 -10.84 9.72
C ASP A 50 17.25 -9.99 8.93
N ARG A 51 18.54 -10.21 9.17
CA ARG A 51 19.68 -9.50 8.55
C ARG A 51 19.63 -7.98 8.70
N VAL A 52 19.10 -7.51 9.83
CA VAL A 52 18.97 -6.10 10.18
C VAL A 52 19.71 -5.76 11.46
N TYR A 53 20.09 -4.50 11.58
CA TYR A 53 20.58 -3.88 12.80
C TYR A 53 19.43 -3.20 13.53
N SER A 54 19.48 -3.19 14.86
CA SER A 54 18.54 -2.45 15.69
C SER A 54 19.29 -1.75 16.81
N MET A 55 18.89 -0.51 17.10
CA MET A 55 19.44 0.25 18.22
C MET A 55 18.73 -0.13 19.51
N ASN A 56 19.47 -0.12 20.63
CA ASN A 56 18.90 -0.25 21.96
C ASN A 56 17.74 0.74 22.13
N PRO A 57 16.51 0.29 22.50
CA PRO A 57 15.33 1.16 22.54
C PRO A 57 15.46 2.39 23.45
N LEU A 58 16.21 2.29 24.55
CA LEU A 58 16.42 3.43 25.47
C LEU A 58 17.32 4.48 24.83
N ILE A 59 18.40 4.05 24.17
CA ILE A 59 19.31 4.95 23.45
C ILE A 59 18.62 5.57 22.24
N ARG A 60 17.85 4.77 21.50
CA ARG A 60 17.04 5.27 20.38
C ARG A 60 16.12 6.40 20.83
N LYS A 61 15.32 6.17 21.87
CA LYS A 61 14.41 7.18 22.42
C LYS A 61 15.11 8.44 22.92
N TYR A 62 16.31 8.30 23.48
CA TYR A 62 17.12 9.45 23.88
C TYR A 62 17.58 10.27 22.65
N LEU A 63 18.04 9.60 21.60
CA LEU A 63 18.53 10.22 20.37
C LEU A 63 17.42 10.75 19.45
N GLU A 64 16.20 10.22 19.56
CA GLU A 64 15.01 10.73 18.85
C GLU A 64 14.77 12.22 19.16
N LYS A 65 15.13 12.69 20.35
CA LYS A 65 15.06 14.12 20.69
C LYS A 65 16.02 14.94 19.83
N ASP A 66 17.29 14.54 19.77
CA ASP A 66 18.31 15.20 18.95
C ASP A 66 17.95 15.11 17.45
N PHE A 67 17.32 14.02 17.01
CA PHE A 67 16.82 13.87 15.64
C PHE A 67 15.70 14.87 15.33
N ASN A 68 14.82 15.12 16.31
CA ASN A 68 13.75 16.10 16.19
C ASN A 68 14.24 17.56 16.16
N ASP A 69 15.50 17.82 16.52
CA ASP A 69 16.11 19.15 16.39
C ASP A 69 16.70 19.41 14.99
N ILE A 70 16.88 18.37 14.15
CA ILE A 70 17.29 18.52 12.74
C ILE A 70 16.24 19.36 11.97
N PRO A 71 16.60 20.25 11.04
CA PRO A 71 15.62 20.98 10.24
C PRO A 71 14.62 20.06 9.52
N VAL A 72 13.33 20.42 9.52
CA VAL A 72 12.26 19.63 8.90
C VAL A 72 12.57 19.31 7.42
N ALA A 73 13.08 20.28 6.68
CA ALA A 73 13.42 20.10 5.27
C ALA A 73 14.51 19.02 5.07
N GLU A 74 15.52 19.00 5.93
CA GLU A 74 16.59 17.99 5.89
C GLU A 74 16.03 16.61 6.23
N ARG A 75 15.23 16.49 7.30
CA ARG A 75 14.57 15.23 7.65
C ARG A 75 13.69 14.70 6.52
N ASN A 76 12.91 15.57 5.88
CA ASN A 76 12.03 15.17 4.78
C ASN A 76 12.84 14.67 3.58
N SER A 77 13.97 15.34 3.26
CA SER A 77 14.90 14.88 2.23
C SER A 77 15.44 13.49 2.55
N MET A 78 15.89 13.27 3.79
CA MET A 78 16.38 11.96 4.24
C MET A 78 15.30 10.88 4.11
N PHE A 79 14.09 11.11 4.63
CA PHE A 79 12.96 10.20 4.51
C PHE A 79 12.64 9.87 3.06
N SER A 80 12.69 10.86 2.17
CA SER A 80 12.50 10.66 0.72
C SER A 80 13.57 9.73 0.14
N SER A 81 14.85 9.96 0.42
CA SER A 81 15.96 9.14 -0.10
C SER A 81 15.93 7.69 0.39
N VAL A 82 15.61 7.44 1.65
CA VAL A 82 15.45 6.06 2.14
C VAL A 82 14.17 5.41 1.65
N GLY A 83 13.11 6.18 1.43
CA GLY A 83 11.91 5.68 0.75
C GLY A 83 12.26 5.11 -0.63
N ASP A 84 13.13 5.79 -1.39
CA ASP A 84 13.60 5.31 -2.69
C ASP A 84 14.37 3.98 -2.57
N LEU A 85 15.28 3.87 -1.60
CA LEU A 85 16.00 2.62 -1.35
C LEU A 85 15.06 1.46 -0.96
N TYR A 86 14.06 1.72 -0.12
CA TYR A 86 13.05 0.72 0.23
C TYR A 86 12.23 0.28 -0.98
N ASN A 87 11.87 1.23 -1.85
CA ASN A 87 11.16 0.96 -3.09
C ASN A 87 12.00 0.13 -4.07
N GLU A 88 13.31 0.36 -4.14
CA GLU A 88 14.25 -0.42 -4.97
C GLU A 88 14.52 -1.83 -4.42
N THR A 89 14.56 -1.98 -3.10
CA THR A 89 14.86 -3.24 -2.41
C THR A 89 13.66 -4.14 -2.15
N GLY A 90 12.45 -3.67 -2.49
CA GLY A 90 11.21 -4.46 -2.40
C GLY A 90 10.46 -4.35 -1.07
N ASN A 91 10.81 -3.38 -0.22
CA ASN A 91 10.17 -3.14 1.08
C ASN A 91 9.12 -2.01 0.95
N PHE A 92 8.00 -2.34 0.33
CA PHE A 92 7.08 -1.34 -0.22
C PHE A 92 6.30 -0.55 0.83
N PHE A 93 5.89 -1.20 1.93
CA PHE A 93 5.17 -0.48 2.99
C PHE A 93 6.07 0.53 3.71
N GLU A 94 7.32 0.16 3.94
CA GLU A 94 8.34 1.01 4.53
C GLU A 94 8.64 2.21 3.61
N ALA A 95 8.71 1.98 2.29
CA ALA A 95 8.83 3.06 1.30
C ALA A 95 7.67 4.06 1.39
N VAL A 96 6.42 3.57 1.35
CA VAL A 96 5.22 4.40 1.48
C VAL A 96 5.21 5.16 2.82
N SER A 97 5.59 4.51 3.91
CA SER A 97 5.69 5.14 5.24
C SER A 97 6.75 6.26 5.28
N CYS A 98 7.88 6.05 4.63
CA CYS A 98 8.93 7.06 4.48
C CYS A 98 8.44 8.26 3.65
N TYR A 99 7.78 8.02 2.52
CA TYR A 99 7.20 9.09 1.70
C TYR A 99 6.13 9.89 2.46
N HIS A 100 5.36 9.23 3.32
CA HIS A 100 4.37 9.89 4.18
C HIS A 100 5.03 10.85 5.16
N ARG A 101 6.08 10.37 5.85
CA ARG A 101 6.86 11.19 6.81
C ARG A 101 7.55 12.37 6.12
N ALA A 102 8.03 12.17 4.89
CA ALA A 102 8.63 13.22 4.08
C ALA A 102 7.60 14.20 3.47
N GLY A 103 6.31 13.86 3.47
CA GLY A 103 5.25 14.64 2.81
C GLY A 103 5.32 14.60 1.27
N VAL A 104 6.06 13.66 0.68
CA VAL A 104 6.26 13.53 -0.78
C VAL A 104 5.30 12.51 -1.39
N TYR A 105 4.00 12.78 -1.26
CA TYR A 105 2.95 11.83 -1.65
C TYR A 105 3.03 11.37 -3.10
N GLN A 106 3.49 12.23 -4.03
CA GLN A 106 3.75 11.87 -5.43
C GLN A 106 4.54 10.55 -5.55
N LYS A 107 5.58 10.38 -4.73
CA LYS A 107 6.44 9.20 -4.78
C LYS A 107 5.74 7.92 -4.36
N MET A 108 4.67 7.99 -3.55
CA MET A 108 3.86 6.82 -3.22
C MET A 108 3.14 6.27 -4.45
N PHE A 109 2.64 7.15 -5.31
CA PHE A 109 1.87 6.76 -6.51
C PHE A 109 2.76 6.37 -7.69
N THR A 110 4.05 6.70 -7.64
CA THR A 110 5.06 6.22 -8.60
C THR A 110 5.89 5.06 -8.06
N ALA A 111 5.63 4.60 -6.83
CA ALA A 111 6.31 3.46 -6.23
C ALA A 111 5.87 2.14 -6.90
N LYS A 112 6.72 1.12 -6.86
CA LYS A 112 6.45 -0.20 -7.48
C LYS A 112 5.60 -1.10 -6.56
N SER A 113 4.75 -0.49 -5.75
CA SER A 113 3.95 -1.15 -4.72
C SER A 113 2.57 -1.50 -5.27
N ASP A 114 2.16 -2.76 -5.10
CA ASP A 114 0.83 -3.26 -5.43
C ASP A 114 0.08 -3.70 -4.16
N LEU A 115 -1.18 -4.11 -4.33
CA LEU A 115 -1.99 -4.58 -3.22
C LEU A 115 -1.42 -5.83 -2.54
N ASN A 116 -0.86 -6.79 -3.29
CA ASN A 116 -0.31 -8.03 -2.72
C ASN A 116 0.81 -7.76 -1.72
N ARG A 117 1.67 -6.80 -2.06
CA ARG A 117 2.80 -6.37 -1.22
C ARG A 117 2.36 -5.57 0.00
N LEU A 118 1.25 -4.84 -0.12
CA LEU A 118 0.73 -3.99 0.95
C LEU A 118 -0.26 -4.70 1.87
N PHE A 119 -0.93 -5.77 1.39
CA PHE A 119 -1.99 -6.47 2.10
C PHE A 119 -1.60 -6.93 3.52
N PRO A 120 -0.40 -7.51 3.76
CA PRO A 120 0.04 -7.88 5.11
C PRO A 120 0.11 -6.70 6.10
N TYR A 121 0.22 -5.47 5.59
CA TYR A 121 0.34 -4.24 6.36
C TYR A 121 -1.00 -3.51 6.53
N VAL A 122 -2.10 -4.05 6.02
CA VAL A 122 -3.46 -3.50 6.19
C VAL A 122 -3.98 -3.85 7.59
N ILE A 123 -3.41 -3.18 8.59
CA ILE A 123 -3.72 -3.34 10.00
C ILE A 123 -4.06 -1.99 10.64
N LYS A 124 -4.81 -2.00 11.75
CA LYS A 124 -5.28 -0.78 12.41
C LYS A 124 -4.18 0.24 12.69
N ALA A 125 -2.98 -0.21 13.06
CA ALA A 125 -1.83 0.65 13.35
C ALA A 125 -1.36 1.47 12.13
N ASN A 126 -1.51 0.92 10.92
CA ASN A 126 -1.02 1.52 9.68
C ASN A 126 -2.08 2.34 8.94
N LYS A 127 -3.34 2.30 9.39
CA LYS A 127 -4.46 3.05 8.82
C LYS A 127 -4.14 4.54 8.54
N PRO A 128 -3.48 5.30 9.44
CA PRO A 128 -3.17 6.70 9.17
C PRO A 128 -2.33 6.94 7.91
N VAL A 129 -1.38 6.04 7.61
CA VAL A 129 -0.50 6.17 6.42
C VAL A 129 -1.32 6.03 5.15
N PHE A 130 -2.18 5.01 5.07
CA PHE A 130 -3.03 4.77 3.90
C PHE A 130 -4.12 5.84 3.74
N LEU A 131 -4.72 6.33 4.84
CA LEU A 131 -5.65 7.45 4.80
C LEU A 131 -4.98 8.72 4.26
N ALA A 132 -3.76 9.01 4.71
CA ALA A 132 -3.01 10.15 4.21
C ALA A 132 -2.71 10.02 2.71
N ALA A 133 -2.33 8.82 2.25
CA ALA A 133 -2.15 8.56 0.82
C ALA A 133 -3.45 8.81 0.03
N ALA A 134 -4.56 8.20 0.47
CA ALA A 134 -5.89 8.37 -0.14
C ALA A 134 -6.30 9.85 -0.26
N HIS A 135 -6.19 10.64 0.81
CA HIS A 135 -6.56 12.06 0.76
C HIS A 135 -5.63 12.91 -0.12
N ASN A 136 -4.38 12.49 -0.32
CA ASN A 136 -3.44 13.21 -1.19
C ASN A 136 -3.56 12.80 -2.66
N TYR A 137 -4.23 11.69 -2.98
CA TYR A 137 -4.53 11.31 -4.36
C TYR A 137 -5.14 12.50 -5.12
N PHE A 138 -6.16 13.17 -4.58
CA PHE A 138 -6.87 14.29 -5.23
C PHE A 138 -6.02 15.53 -5.52
N LYS A 139 -4.85 15.68 -4.86
CA LYS A 139 -4.00 16.88 -4.96
C LYS A 139 -2.84 16.71 -5.92
N ILE A 140 -2.57 15.47 -6.31
CA ILE A 140 -1.41 15.12 -7.14
C ILE A 140 -1.73 15.39 -8.61
N ALA A 141 -0.84 16.08 -9.31
CA ALA A 141 -1.03 16.44 -10.72
C ALA A 141 -0.74 15.27 -11.68
N ASP A 142 0.27 14.45 -11.39
CA ASP A 142 0.65 13.29 -12.19
C ASP A 142 0.39 12.03 -11.36
N LYS A 143 -0.56 11.19 -11.74
CA LYS A 143 -0.92 10.02 -10.92
C LYS A 143 0.09 8.87 -11.05
N GLY A 144 0.98 8.89 -12.04
CA GLY A 144 1.86 7.75 -12.32
C GLY A 144 1.08 6.48 -12.70
N ASP A 145 1.57 5.31 -12.28
CA ASP A 145 0.84 4.05 -12.48
C ASP A 145 -0.29 3.93 -11.45
N TYR A 146 -1.51 3.70 -11.93
CA TYR A 146 -2.71 3.59 -11.10
C TYR A 146 -2.72 2.35 -10.18
N GLU A 147 -1.73 1.46 -10.20
CA GLU A 147 -1.68 0.26 -9.33
C GLU A 147 -1.83 0.58 -7.83
N PHE A 148 -1.00 1.49 -7.32
CA PHE A 148 -1.07 1.88 -5.91
C PHE A 148 -2.40 2.58 -5.58
N ALA A 149 -2.89 3.42 -6.49
CA ALA A 149 -4.16 4.11 -6.36
C ALA A 149 -5.34 3.13 -6.26
N ILE A 150 -5.40 2.13 -7.15
CA ILE A 150 -6.41 1.07 -7.14
C ILE A 150 -6.29 0.24 -5.84
N ALA A 151 -5.08 -0.07 -5.38
CA ALA A 151 -4.88 -0.75 -4.10
C ALA A 151 -5.48 0.05 -2.93
N LEU A 152 -5.34 1.39 -2.91
CA LEU A 152 -5.93 2.24 -1.88
C LEU A 152 -7.46 2.12 -1.83
N VAL A 153 -8.13 1.94 -2.96
CA VAL A 153 -9.60 1.77 -3.00
C VAL A 153 -10.03 0.56 -2.14
N ILE A 154 -9.36 -0.59 -2.33
CA ILE A 154 -9.60 -1.80 -1.54
C ILE A 154 -9.19 -1.61 -0.08
N ILE A 155 -8.02 -1.01 0.16
CA ILE A 155 -7.53 -0.78 1.52
C ILE A 155 -8.49 0.11 2.32
N MET A 156 -9.07 1.15 1.70
CA MET A 156 -10.07 2.01 2.35
C MET A 156 -11.32 1.21 2.71
N PHE A 157 -11.79 0.32 1.84
CA PHE A 157 -12.90 -0.58 2.15
C PHE A 157 -12.58 -1.52 3.33
N LEU A 158 -11.40 -2.13 3.35
CA LEU A 158 -10.98 -2.99 4.46
C LEU A 158 -10.90 -2.24 5.80
N TYR A 159 -10.61 -0.94 5.76
CA TYR A 159 -10.67 -0.05 6.92
C TYR A 159 -12.07 0.49 7.26
N ASN A 160 -13.11 0.05 6.55
CA ASN A 160 -14.49 0.52 6.63
C ASN A 160 -14.67 2.02 6.30
N GLU A 161 -13.80 2.56 5.44
CA GLU A 161 -13.86 3.94 4.92
C GLU A 161 -14.63 3.98 3.60
N ASN A 162 -15.85 3.43 3.60
CA ASN A 162 -16.65 3.21 2.39
C ASN A 162 -16.90 4.50 1.57
N PRO A 163 -17.24 5.66 2.17
CA PRO A 163 -17.42 6.88 1.38
C PRO A 163 -16.16 7.30 0.62
N LEU A 164 -15.00 7.24 1.27
CA LEU A 164 -13.71 7.58 0.66
C LEU A 164 -13.30 6.56 -0.40
N SER A 165 -13.54 5.27 -0.15
CA SER A 165 -13.32 4.20 -1.14
C SER A 165 -14.13 4.46 -2.43
N LYS A 166 -15.42 4.78 -2.30
CA LYS A 166 -16.30 5.11 -3.43
C LYS A 166 -15.84 6.37 -4.17
N GLU A 167 -15.49 7.43 -3.45
CA GLU A 167 -15.02 8.69 -4.04
C GLU A 167 -13.72 8.51 -4.82
N LEU A 168 -12.75 7.78 -4.25
CA LEU A 168 -11.49 7.44 -4.91
C LEU A 168 -11.74 6.66 -6.20
N MET A 169 -12.59 5.64 -6.15
CA MET A 169 -12.88 4.79 -7.30
C MET A 169 -13.49 5.59 -8.46
N GLU A 170 -14.50 6.42 -8.22
CA GLU A 170 -15.13 7.23 -9.28
C GLU A 170 -14.19 8.30 -9.85
N THR A 171 -13.37 8.90 -8.99
CA THR A 171 -12.34 9.84 -9.45
C THR A 171 -11.29 9.14 -10.30
N MET A 172 -10.79 7.97 -9.87
CA MET A 172 -9.81 7.19 -10.63
C MET A 172 -10.33 6.74 -11.99
N LYS A 173 -11.60 6.33 -12.10
CA LYS A 173 -12.21 6.00 -13.40
C LYS A 173 -12.10 7.20 -14.36
N SER A 174 -12.46 8.39 -13.89
CA SER A 174 -12.40 9.63 -14.68
C SER A 174 -10.95 9.99 -15.06
N ASP A 175 -10.01 9.87 -14.12
CA ASP A 175 -8.59 10.15 -14.36
C ASP A 175 -8.00 9.20 -15.41
N ILE A 176 -8.27 7.88 -15.29
CA ILE A 176 -7.80 6.86 -16.25
C ILE A 176 -8.38 7.06 -17.65
N GLU A 177 -9.65 7.44 -17.75
CA GLU A 177 -10.30 7.73 -19.03
C GLU A 177 -9.70 8.97 -19.71
N ALA A 178 -9.34 9.99 -18.93
CA ALA A 178 -8.73 11.24 -19.41
C ALA A 178 -7.21 11.13 -19.66
N ASP A 179 -6.55 10.08 -19.18
CA ASP A 179 -5.11 9.89 -19.32
C ASP A 179 -4.71 9.52 -20.75
N GLU A 180 -4.13 10.49 -21.46
CA GLU A 180 -3.63 10.33 -22.83
C GLU A 180 -2.30 9.55 -22.90
N SER A 181 -1.60 9.36 -21.78
CA SER A 181 -0.33 8.61 -21.74
C SER A 181 -0.54 7.10 -21.78
N LEU A 182 -1.74 6.62 -21.42
CA LEU A 182 -2.11 5.21 -21.46
C LEU A 182 -2.49 4.75 -22.86
N SER A 183 -1.97 3.60 -23.28
CA SER A 183 -2.53 2.88 -24.43
C SER A 183 -3.95 2.39 -24.12
N GLU A 184 -4.75 2.16 -25.17
CA GLU A 184 -6.11 1.60 -25.03
C GLU A 184 -6.13 0.31 -24.19
N SER A 185 -5.17 -0.59 -24.43
CA SER A 185 -5.02 -1.84 -23.66
C SER A 185 -4.72 -1.60 -22.17
N GLN A 186 -3.85 -0.63 -21.84
CA GLN A 186 -3.55 -0.29 -20.44
C GLN A 186 -4.78 0.32 -19.77
N ARG A 187 -5.46 1.27 -20.45
CA ARG A 187 -6.68 1.89 -19.96
C ARG A 187 -7.75 0.83 -19.68
N ASP A 188 -8.02 -0.04 -20.64
CA ASP A 188 -9.00 -1.13 -20.52
C ASP A 188 -8.66 -2.05 -19.34
N SER A 189 -7.38 -2.41 -19.16
CA SER A 189 -6.94 -3.22 -18.03
C SER A 189 -7.22 -2.53 -16.68
N LYS A 190 -6.89 -1.24 -16.53
CA LYS A 190 -7.11 -0.53 -15.26
C LYS A 190 -8.59 -0.30 -14.97
N ILE A 191 -9.41 -0.05 -15.99
CA ILE A 191 -10.87 0.01 -15.87
C ILE A 191 -11.45 -1.37 -15.51
N ALA A 192 -10.86 -2.46 -16.01
CA ALA A 192 -11.18 -3.82 -15.57
C ALA A 192 -10.96 -4.00 -14.07
N ASP A 193 -9.78 -3.59 -13.59
CA ASP A 193 -9.40 -3.71 -12.19
C ASP A 193 -10.34 -2.88 -11.31
N LEU A 194 -10.63 -1.63 -11.66
CA LEU A 194 -11.62 -0.82 -10.93
C LEU A 194 -13.04 -1.39 -10.98
N THR A 195 -13.43 -1.98 -12.10
CA THR A 195 -14.72 -2.68 -12.24
C THR A 195 -14.81 -3.87 -11.28
N TYR A 196 -13.72 -4.63 -11.13
CA TYR A 196 -13.65 -5.70 -10.15
C TYR A 196 -13.81 -5.14 -8.74
N VAL A 197 -13.08 -4.06 -8.42
CA VAL A 197 -13.14 -3.47 -7.10
C VAL A 197 -14.58 -3.02 -6.81
N ASP A 198 -15.22 -2.32 -7.76
CA ASP A 198 -16.63 -1.92 -7.68
C ASP A 198 -17.57 -3.10 -7.41
N ALA A 199 -17.42 -4.19 -8.16
CA ALA A 199 -18.19 -5.43 -8.00
C ALA A 199 -18.09 -5.97 -6.56
N PHE A 200 -16.87 -5.97 -6.02
CA PHE A 200 -16.58 -6.44 -4.68
C PHE A 200 -17.10 -5.49 -3.60
N LEU A 201 -16.90 -4.18 -3.75
CA LEU A 201 -17.33 -3.16 -2.79
C LEU A 201 -18.86 -3.07 -2.65
N HIS A 202 -19.56 -3.24 -3.77
CA HIS A 202 -21.02 -3.06 -3.84
C HIS A 202 -21.78 -4.38 -3.95
N PHE A 203 -21.16 -5.51 -3.59
CA PHE A 203 -21.75 -6.84 -3.65
C PHE A 203 -23.17 -6.88 -3.05
N GLY A 204 -23.35 -6.32 -1.85
CA GLY A 204 -24.65 -6.25 -1.18
C GLY A 204 -25.70 -5.45 -1.97
N GLU A 205 -25.31 -4.36 -2.61
CA GLU A 205 -26.21 -3.54 -3.45
C GLU A 205 -26.61 -4.27 -4.75
N TYR A 206 -25.67 -5.00 -5.38
CA TYR A 206 -25.97 -5.80 -6.57
C TYR A 206 -26.93 -6.95 -6.25
N SER A 207 -26.71 -7.67 -5.14
CA SER A 207 -27.58 -8.77 -4.70
C SER A 207 -29.03 -8.35 -4.42
N ARG A 208 -29.26 -7.05 -4.17
CA ARG A 208 -30.60 -6.47 -3.93
C ARG A 208 -31.33 -6.07 -5.21
N GLY A 209 -30.73 -6.28 -6.38
CA GLY A 209 -31.37 -6.10 -7.69
C GLY A 209 -31.27 -4.68 -8.27
N GLY A 210 -30.40 -3.82 -7.74
CA GLY A 210 -30.31 -2.40 -8.14
C GLY A 210 -29.43 -2.11 -9.36
N ARG A 211 -28.47 -2.98 -9.70
CA ARG A 211 -27.52 -2.78 -10.82
C ARG A 211 -27.21 -4.12 -11.49
N LYS A 212 -27.08 -4.15 -12.83
CA LYS A 212 -26.63 -5.36 -13.56
C LYS A 212 -25.11 -5.35 -13.68
N LEU A 213 -24.45 -6.27 -13.00
CA LEU A 213 -23.01 -6.49 -13.16
C LEU A 213 -22.67 -6.86 -14.62
N ASP A 214 -23.59 -7.55 -15.30
CA ASP A 214 -23.49 -7.92 -16.73
C ASP A 214 -23.18 -6.75 -17.66
N SER A 215 -23.71 -5.54 -17.43
CA SER A 215 -23.45 -4.40 -18.32
C SER A 215 -22.03 -3.86 -18.19
N ILE A 216 -21.37 -4.10 -17.06
CA ILE A 216 -20.01 -3.65 -16.80
C ILE A 216 -19.01 -4.73 -17.26
N ILE A 217 -19.34 -6.01 -17.07
CA ILE A 217 -18.48 -7.15 -17.39
C ILE A 217 -18.49 -7.54 -18.88
N ASN A 218 -19.62 -7.37 -19.59
CA ASN A 218 -19.73 -7.76 -21.01
C ASN A 218 -18.83 -6.94 -21.97
N LYS A 219 -18.21 -5.85 -21.50
CA LYS A 219 -17.28 -5.04 -22.29
C LYS A 219 -15.88 -5.66 -22.50
N LYS A 220 -15.66 -6.90 -22.06
CA LYS A 220 -14.41 -7.65 -22.23
C LYS A 220 -13.12 -6.98 -21.69
N PRO A 221 -13.11 -6.13 -20.65
CA PRO A 221 -11.83 -5.72 -20.11
C PRO A 221 -11.23 -6.94 -19.40
N ARG A 222 -10.14 -7.49 -19.95
CA ARG A 222 -9.36 -8.52 -19.25
C ARG A 222 -8.51 -7.76 -18.24
N SER A 223 -8.74 -8.01 -16.96
CA SER A 223 -7.76 -7.64 -15.93
C SER A 223 -6.42 -8.29 -16.28
N SER A 224 -5.34 -7.66 -15.84
CA SER A 224 -4.02 -8.29 -15.87
C SER A 224 -3.94 -9.54 -14.98
N GLY A 225 -4.95 -9.78 -14.12
CA GLY A 225 -5.02 -10.88 -13.13
C GLY A 225 -4.14 -10.62 -11.90
N ARG A 226 -3.03 -9.92 -12.09
CA ARG A 226 -1.95 -9.73 -11.12
C ARG A 226 -2.35 -9.02 -9.85
N LEU A 227 -3.32 -8.11 -9.91
CA LEU A 227 -3.70 -7.27 -8.77
C LEU A 227 -4.24 -8.10 -7.58
N TYR A 228 -4.78 -9.29 -7.85
CA TYR A 228 -5.43 -10.15 -6.86
C TYR A 228 -4.67 -11.44 -6.59
N ASP A 229 -3.54 -11.66 -7.27
CA ASP A 229 -2.72 -12.85 -7.12
C ASP A 229 -2.14 -12.96 -5.70
N GLY A 230 -2.61 -13.95 -4.93
CA GLY A 230 -2.13 -14.21 -3.58
C GLY A 230 -2.91 -13.46 -2.48
N ILE A 231 -3.97 -12.75 -2.84
CA ILE A 231 -4.95 -12.23 -1.86
C ILE A 231 -6.00 -13.31 -1.63
N PRO A 232 -6.43 -13.58 -0.39
CA PRO A 232 -7.58 -14.46 -0.17
C PRO A 232 -8.87 -13.82 -0.72
N PHE A 233 -9.76 -14.61 -1.34
CA PHE A 233 -11.05 -14.14 -1.87
C PHE A 233 -11.88 -13.35 -0.85
N GLY A 234 -11.89 -13.78 0.41
CA GLY A 234 -12.56 -13.08 1.52
C GLY A 234 -11.69 -12.04 2.25
N TYR A 235 -10.50 -11.69 1.73
CA TYR A 235 -9.53 -10.80 2.38
C TYR A 235 -9.23 -11.20 3.85
N GLY A 236 -9.13 -12.50 4.10
CA GLY A 236 -8.90 -13.06 5.44
C GLY A 236 -10.17 -13.21 6.30
N THR A 237 -11.35 -12.83 5.79
CA THR A 237 -12.61 -13.13 6.48
C THR A 237 -13.06 -14.58 6.26
N PRO A 238 -13.60 -15.26 7.29
CA PRO A 238 -14.06 -16.64 7.16
C PRO A 238 -15.29 -16.83 6.24
N SER A 239 -16.03 -15.76 5.95
CA SER A 239 -17.24 -15.80 5.12
C SER A 239 -17.49 -14.44 4.48
N MET A 240 -17.81 -14.45 3.18
CA MET A 240 -18.25 -13.25 2.45
C MET A 240 -19.51 -12.63 3.05
N LEU A 241 -20.40 -13.44 3.63
CA LEU A 241 -21.57 -12.90 4.34
C LEU A 241 -21.13 -12.02 5.53
N MET A 242 -20.00 -12.30 6.17
CA MET A 242 -19.49 -11.46 7.25
C MET A 242 -19.06 -10.07 6.76
N LEU A 243 -18.73 -9.93 5.47
CA LEU A 243 -18.38 -8.65 4.85
C LEU A 243 -19.59 -7.84 4.41
N TYR A 244 -20.66 -8.49 3.92
CA TYR A 244 -21.74 -7.79 3.21
C TYR A 244 -23.14 -7.95 3.80
N HIS A 245 -23.38 -9.01 4.56
CA HIS A 245 -24.70 -9.29 5.10
C HIS A 245 -25.01 -8.31 6.23
N ASN A 246 -26.02 -7.47 6.03
CA ASN A 246 -26.47 -6.52 7.04
C ASN A 246 -28.00 -6.47 7.22
N GLU A 247 -28.75 -7.30 6.49
CA GLU A 247 -30.21 -7.31 6.49
C GLU A 247 -30.77 -8.71 6.80
N PRO A 248 -31.52 -8.89 7.91
CA PRO A 248 -32.14 -10.17 8.22
C PRO A 248 -33.01 -10.72 7.08
N GLY A 249 -32.89 -12.02 6.80
CA GLY A 249 -33.68 -12.72 5.78
C GLY A 249 -33.20 -12.55 4.33
N ARG A 250 -32.07 -11.86 4.10
CA ARG A 250 -31.49 -11.66 2.76
C ARG A 250 -30.41 -12.68 2.36
N ALA A 251 -29.90 -13.47 3.31
CA ALA A 251 -28.75 -14.35 3.11
C ALA A 251 -28.92 -15.30 1.91
N ASP A 252 -30.09 -15.93 1.73
CA ASP A 252 -30.34 -16.84 0.60
C ASP A 252 -30.23 -16.13 -0.76
N SER A 253 -30.75 -14.90 -0.85
CA SER A 253 -30.66 -14.11 -2.09
C SER A 253 -29.24 -13.61 -2.36
N GLU A 254 -28.48 -13.31 -1.30
CA GLU A 254 -27.07 -12.91 -1.38
C GLU A 254 -26.20 -14.09 -1.83
N ILE A 255 -26.39 -15.28 -1.25
CA ILE A 255 -25.71 -16.52 -1.66
C ILE A 255 -26.02 -16.85 -3.11
N LYS A 256 -27.31 -16.85 -3.50
CA LYS A 256 -27.71 -17.12 -4.88
C LYS A 256 -27.07 -16.14 -5.86
N PHE A 257 -27.00 -14.86 -5.49
CA PHE A 257 -26.32 -13.86 -6.29
C PHE A 257 -24.81 -14.17 -6.42
N MET A 258 -24.13 -14.62 -5.35
CA MET A 258 -22.73 -15.08 -5.44
C MET A 258 -22.56 -16.20 -6.47
N GLU A 259 -23.42 -17.22 -6.41
CA GLU A 259 -23.40 -18.37 -7.33
C GLU A 259 -23.60 -17.94 -8.78
N ASP A 260 -24.55 -17.03 -9.02
CA ASP A 260 -24.87 -16.51 -10.35
C ASP A 260 -23.70 -15.70 -10.96
N ILE A 261 -22.97 -14.91 -10.14
CA ILE A 261 -21.85 -14.09 -10.63
C ILE A 261 -20.50 -14.81 -10.66
N ALA A 262 -20.34 -15.91 -9.92
CA ALA A 262 -19.05 -16.60 -9.80
C ALA A 262 -18.40 -16.95 -11.16
N PRO A 263 -19.12 -17.46 -12.18
CA PRO A 263 -18.52 -17.73 -13.49
C PRO A 263 -17.99 -16.47 -14.19
N LEU A 264 -18.65 -15.32 -14.01
CA LEU A 264 -18.18 -14.03 -14.55
C LEU A 264 -16.94 -13.57 -13.80
N TYR A 265 -16.97 -13.65 -12.48
CA TYR A 265 -15.87 -13.30 -11.60
C TYR A 265 -14.59 -14.10 -11.93
N TYR A 266 -14.69 -15.42 -12.06
CA TYR A 266 -13.54 -16.27 -12.40
C TYR A 266 -12.95 -15.95 -13.77
N ARG A 267 -13.79 -15.57 -14.76
CA ARG A 267 -13.29 -15.16 -16.08
C ARG A 267 -12.52 -13.85 -16.04
N LEU A 268 -12.94 -12.92 -15.18
CA LEU A 268 -12.30 -11.61 -15.04
C LEU A 268 -10.98 -11.68 -14.27
N THR A 269 -10.87 -12.62 -13.33
CA THR A 269 -9.79 -12.68 -12.34
C THR A 269 -8.85 -13.84 -12.56
N ASP A 270 -8.89 -14.44 -13.75
CA ASP A 270 -8.13 -15.64 -14.11
C ASP A 270 -8.25 -16.79 -13.10
N GLY A 271 -9.44 -16.98 -12.54
CA GLY A 271 -9.73 -18.07 -11.60
C GLY A 271 -9.37 -17.80 -10.14
N HIS A 272 -9.06 -16.56 -9.76
CA HIS A 272 -8.96 -16.17 -8.35
C HIS A 272 -10.18 -16.64 -7.55
N GLY A 273 -9.98 -17.19 -6.35
CA GLY A 273 -11.06 -17.67 -5.49
C GLY A 273 -11.82 -18.91 -5.99
N LYS A 274 -11.42 -19.53 -7.10
CA LYS A 274 -12.11 -20.72 -7.63
C LYS A 274 -11.89 -21.93 -6.71
N GLY A 275 -12.98 -22.53 -6.23
CA GLY A 275 -12.96 -23.71 -5.36
C GLY A 275 -12.90 -23.40 -3.86
N PHE A 276 -12.97 -22.13 -3.48
CA PHE A 276 -13.40 -21.71 -2.14
C PHE A 276 -14.93 -21.83 -2.00
#